data_AF-A0A7K2WWT1-F1
#
_entry.id   AF-A0A7K2WWT1-F1
#
_cell.length_a   1.000
_cell.length_b   1.000
_cell.length_c   1.000
_cell.angle_alpha   90.00
_cell.angle_beta   90.00
_cell.angle_gamma   90.00
#
_symmetry.space_group_name_H-M   'P 1'
#
loop_
_entity.id
_entity.type
_entity.pdbx_description
1 polymer ?
#
loop_
_entity_poly.entity_id
_entity_poly.type
_entity_poly.pdbx_seq_one_letter_code
_entity_poly.pdbx_strand_id
1 'polypeptide(L)'
;RIRALRAAGRPAEALQAYEEVRTVLASRLGTDPGPELRALHAELLAGPTPPLPTPRPTPTPRPAPVGNLRTRLTSFLGREAELAALEAELTTARLVTLIGAGGAGKTRLSLEVARA
;
A
#
# COMPACT_ATOMS: atom_id res chain seq x y z
N ARG A 1 -23.06 -2.14 32.22
CA ARG A 1 -22.09 -1.04 32.47
C ARG A 1 -20.72 -1.32 31.84
N ILE A 2 -19.97 -2.34 32.28
CA ILE A 2 -18.61 -2.65 31.77
C ILE A 2 -18.57 -2.82 30.24
N ARG A 3 -19.46 -3.64 29.66
CA ARG A 3 -19.55 -3.82 28.19
C ARG A 3 -19.86 -2.52 27.43
N ALA A 4 -20.69 -1.65 28.01
CA ALA A 4 -21.05 -0.37 27.39
C ALA A 4 -19.87 0.61 27.39
N LEU A 5 -19.08 0.66 28.48
CA LEU A 5 -17.85 1.47 28.55
C LEU A 5 -16.79 0.99 27.55
N ARG A 6 -16.66 -0.33 27.37
CA ARG A 6 -15.80 -0.92 26.33
C ARG A 6 -16.24 -0.50 24.93
N ALA A 7 -17.53 -0.64 24.62
CA ALA A 7 -18.08 -0.28 23.31
C ALA A 7 -17.94 1.24 23.02
N ALA A 8 -17.97 2.07 24.06
CA ALA A 8 -17.74 3.51 23.97
C ALA A 8 -16.25 3.91 23.89
N GLY A 9 -15.32 2.95 23.80
CA GLY A 9 -13.88 3.24 23.70
C GLY A 9 -13.26 3.79 24.99
N ARG A 10 -13.86 3.52 26.16
CA ARG A 10 -13.39 3.97 27.48
C ARG A 10 -12.84 2.79 28.31
N PRO A 11 -11.69 2.19 27.94
CA PRO A 11 -11.20 0.95 28.55
C PRO A 11 -10.76 1.12 30.01
N ALA A 12 -10.18 2.27 30.38
CA ALA A 12 -9.76 2.54 31.75
C ALA A 12 -10.95 2.51 32.73
N GLU A 13 -12.07 3.11 32.34
CA GLU A 13 -13.30 3.12 33.16
C GLU A 13 -13.98 1.75 33.20
N ALA A 14 -13.88 0.96 32.13
CA ALA A 14 -14.37 -0.40 32.12
C ALA A 14 -13.58 -1.29 33.10
N LEU A 15 -12.26 -1.11 33.20
CA LEU A 15 -11.40 -1.79 34.18
C LEU A 15 -11.73 -1.37 35.61
N GLN A 16 -11.89 -0.06 35.87
CA GLN A 16 -12.29 0.43 37.18
C GLN A 16 -13.65 -0.16 37.63
N ALA A 17 -14.63 -0.19 36.73
CA ALA A 17 -15.94 -0.78 37.03
C ALA A 17 -15.88 -2.30 37.28
N TYR A 18 -14.93 -3.04 36.69
CA TYR A 18 -14.69 -4.44 37.01
C TYR A 18 -14.10 -4.59 38.41
N GLU A 19 -13.12 -3.76 38.77
CA GLU A 19 -12.47 -3.77 40.07
C GLU A 19 -13.46 -3.49 41.22
N GLU A 20 -14.35 -2.51 41.03
CA GLU A 20 -15.43 -2.22 41.98
C GLU A 20 -16.31 -3.47 42.25
N VAL A 21 -16.70 -4.19 41.20
CA VAL A 21 -17.51 -5.42 41.33
C VAL A 21 -16.73 -6.53 42.03
N ARG A 22 -15.45 -6.71 41.68
CA ARG A 22 -14.57 -7.71 42.33
C ARG A 22 -14.47 -7.46 43.83
N THR A 23 -14.21 -6.22 44.24
CA THR A 23 -14.11 -5.84 45.65
C THR A 23 -15.42 -6.06 46.40
N VAL A 24 -16.57 -5.75 45.79
CA VAL A 24 -17.88 -5.99 46.42
C VAL A 24 -18.16 -7.48 46.62
N LEU A 25 -17.87 -8.31 45.63
CA LEU A 25 -18.05 -9.76 45.74
C LEU A 25 -17.13 -10.37 46.81
N ALA A 26 -15.86 -9.98 46.81
CA ALA A 26 -14.90 -10.45 47.80
C ALA A 26 -15.29 -10.02 49.22
N SER A 27 -15.69 -8.76 49.40
CA SER A 27 -16.02 -8.22 50.74
C SER A 27 -17.35 -8.72 51.29
N ARG A 28 -18.38 -8.92 50.45
CA ARG A 28 -19.72 -9.31 50.90
C ARG A 28 -19.96 -10.80 50.90
N LEU A 29 -19.36 -11.52 49.95
CA LEU A 29 -19.65 -12.93 49.70
C LEU A 29 -18.41 -13.81 49.85
N GLY A 30 -17.20 -13.25 49.96
CA GLY A 30 -15.96 -14.02 50.03
C GLY A 30 -15.66 -14.79 48.74
N THR A 31 -16.28 -14.39 47.63
CA THR A 31 -16.20 -15.10 46.35
C THR A 31 -15.54 -14.24 45.27
N ASP A 32 -14.93 -14.93 44.32
CA ASP A 32 -14.37 -14.32 43.12
C ASP A 32 -15.44 -14.08 42.02
N PRO A 33 -15.17 -13.17 41.08
CA PRO A 33 -15.98 -13.00 39.87
C PRO A 33 -16.19 -14.31 39.09
N GLY A 34 -17.44 -14.53 38.68
CA GLY A 34 -17.81 -15.67 37.82
C GLY A 34 -17.07 -15.70 36.47
N PRO A 35 -17.10 -16.84 35.77
CA PRO A 35 -16.31 -17.05 34.54
C PRO A 35 -16.60 -16.04 33.44
N GLU A 36 -17.87 -15.64 33.27
CA GLU A 36 -18.25 -14.63 32.26
C GLU A 36 -17.62 -13.25 32.54
N LEU A 37 -17.55 -12.85 33.82
CA LEU A 37 -17.01 -11.56 34.21
C LEU A 37 -15.48 -11.56 34.11
N ARG A 38 -14.83 -12.69 34.42
CA ARG A 38 -13.39 -12.88 34.19
C ARG A 38 -13.02 -12.89 32.71
N ALA A 39 -13.84 -13.51 31.86
CA ALA A 39 -13.65 -13.48 30.41
C ALA A 39 -13.73 -12.04 29.88
N LEU A 40 -14.70 -11.26 30.35
CA LEU A 40 -14.83 -9.84 29.99
C LEU A 40 -13.60 -9.02 30.43
N HIS A 41 -13.03 -9.28 31.60
CA HIS A 41 -11.80 -8.64 32.05
C HIS A 41 -10.59 -9.01 31.17
N ALA A 42 -10.48 -10.28 30.77
CA ALA A 42 -9.43 -10.71 29.84
C ALA A 42 -9.55 -9.99 28.48
N GLU A 43 -10.77 -9.80 27.96
CA GLU A 43 -11.01 -9.01 26.75
C GLU A 43 -10.66 -7.53 26.90
N LEU A 44 -10.84 -6.95 28.10
CA LEU A 44 -10.44 -5.57 28.38
C LEU A 44 -8.91 -5.41 28.38
N LEU A 45 -8.18 -6.40 28.90
CA LEU A 45 -6.72 -6.40 28.95
C LEU A 45 -6.06 -6.68 27.59
N ALA A 46 -6.69 -7.50 26.75
CA ALA A 46 -6.20 -7.82 25.40
C ALA A 46 -6.17 -6.60 24.45
N GLY A 47 -6.90 -5.53 24.80
CA GLY A 47 -7.04 -4.35 23.94
C GLY A 47 -7.89 -4.66 22.70
N PRO A 48 -8.10 -3.66 21.81
CA PRO A 48 -8.73 -3.92 20.52
C PRO A 48 -7.84 -4.88 19.74
N THR A 49 -8.39 -6.05 19.39
CA THR A 49 -7.72 -6.97 18.46
C THR A 49 -7.43 -6.19 17.18
N PRO A 50 -6.16 -6.00 16.79
CA PRO A 50 -5.86 -5.39 15.50
C PRO A 50 -6.59 -6.21 14.43
N PRO A 51 -7.22 -5.57 13.44
CA PRO A 51 -7.86 -6.31 12.37
C PRO A 51 -6.84 -7.31 11.82
N LEU A 52 -7.25 -8.59 11.68
CA LEU A 52 -6.39 -9.58 11.05
C LEU A 52 -5.86 -8.96 9.75
N PRO A 53 -4.56 -9.05 9.46
CA PRO A 53 -4.03 -8.56 8.21
C PRO A 53 -4.81 -9.26 7.10
N THR A 54 -5.65 -8.50 6.40
CA THR A 54 -6.26 -8.95 5.15
C THR A 54 -5.11 -9.46 4.30
N PRO A 55 -5.21 -10.65 3.68
CA PRO A 55 -4.15 -11.16 2.82
C PRO A 55 -3.84 -10.07 1.81
N ARG A 56 -2.66 -9.46 1.95
CA ARG A 56 -2.17 -8.47 1.00
C ARG A 56 -2.18 -9.20 -0.34
N PRO A 57 -2.79 -8.65 -1.41
CA PRO A 57 -2.70 -9.27 -2.72
C PRO A 57 -1.21 -9.52 -2.96
N THR A 58 -0.86 -10.80 -3.18
CA THR A 58 0.49 -11.17 -3.55
C THR A 58 0.84 -10.33 -4.78
N PRO A 59 1.90 -9.51 -4.72
CA PRO A 59 2.27 -8.69 -5.87
C PRO A 59 2.52 -9.64 -7.03
N THR A 60 1.65 -9.59 -8.03
CA THR A 60 1.88 -10.27 -9.30
C THR A 60 3.27 -9.86 -9.78
N PRO A 61 4.12 -10.79 -10.22
CA PRO A 61 5.45 -10.46 -10.73
C PRO A 61 5.28 -9.42 -11.84
N ARG A 62 5.65 -8.18 -11.54
CA ARG A 62 5.65 -7.09 -12.51
C ARG A 62 6.68 -7.48 -13.58
N PRO A 63 6.32 -7.47 -14.87
CA PRO A 63 7.27 -7.79 -15.92
C PRO A 63 8.52 -6.93 -15.73
N ALA A 64 9.69 -7.56 -15.86
CA ALA A 64 10.96 -6.82 -15.84
C ALA A 64 10.90 -5.72 -16.92
N PRO A 65 11.41 -4.51 -16.63
CA PRO A 65 11.42 -3.45 -17.63
C PRO A 65 12.14 -3.94 -18.89
N VAL A 66 11.48 -3.76 -20.04
CA VAL A 66 12.06 -4.08 -21.34
C VAL A 66 13.10 -3.00 -21.65
N GLY A 67 14.38 -3.31 -21.41
CA GLY A 67 15.50 -2.43 -21.71
C GLY A 67 15.82 -1.36 -20.65
N ASN A 68 16.69 -0.41 -21.01
CA ASN A 68 17.26 0.62 -20.13
C ASN A 68 16.74 2.04 -20.42
N LEU A 69 15.63 2.18 -21.17
CA LEU A 69 15.10 3.47 -21.56
C LEU A 69 14.32 4.13 -20.41
N ARG A 70 14.63 5.40 -20.12
CA ARG A 70 13.93 6.18 -19.07
C ARG A 70 12.51 6.54 -19.50
N THR A 71 11.54 6.43 -18.59
CA THR A 71 10.16 6.95 -18.74
C THR A 71 10.16 8.45 -19.05
N ARG A 72 9.40 8.86 -20.07
CA ARG A 72 9.20 10.28 -20.38
C ARG A 72 8.03 10.84 -19.59
N LEU A 73 8.20 12.07 -19.10
CA LEU A 73 7.18 12.83 -18.37
C LEU A 73 6.42 13.82 -19.28
N THR A 74 6.84 13.97 -20.53
CA THR A 74 6.30 14.94 -21.48
C THR A 74 5.99 14.29 -22.81
N SER A 75 4.98 14.80 -23.52
CA SER A 75 4.58 14.34 -24.85
C SER A 75 5.65 14.62 -25.91
N PHE A 76 5.63 13.85 -27.00
CA PHE A 76 6.38 14.12 -28.22
C PHE A 76 5.39 14.59 -29.30
N LEU A 77 5.67 15.71 -29.96
CA LEU A 77 4.73 16.37 -30.87
C LEU A 77 5.39 16.58 -32.23
N GLY A 78 4.69 16.19 -33.29
CA GLY A 78 5.17 16.26 -34.66
C GLY A 78 6.27 15.24 -34.96
N ARG A 79 6.82 15.34 -36.18
CA ARG A 79 7.91 14.50 -36.72
C ARG A 79 7.50 13.07 -37.06
N GLU A 80 6.23 12.86 -37.37
CA GLU A 80 5.67 11.57 -37.76
C GLU A 80 6.35 11.02 -39.03
N ALA A 81 6.70 11.90 -39.97
CA ALA A 81 7.43 11.52 -41.18
C ALA A 81 8.85 11.01 -40.86
N GLU A 82 9.57 11.69 -39.97
CA GLU A 82 10.91 11.26 -39.56
C GLU A 82 10.89 9.98 -38.72
N LEU A 83 9.87 9.78 -37.88
CA LEU A 83 9.68 8.52 -37.15
C LEU A 83 9.49 7.35 -38.12
N ALA A 84 8.55 7.49 -39.07
CA ALA A 84 8.27 6.45 -40.06
C ALA A 84 9.49 6.14 -40.94
N ALA A 85 10.25 7.16 -41.34
CA ALA A 85 11.49 6.97 -42.08
C ALA A 85 12.53 6.20 -41.27
N LEU A 86 12.70 6.53 -39.98
CA LEU A 86 13.68 5.89 -39.12
C LEU A 86 13.30 4.44 -38.80
N GLU A 87 12.02 4.16 -38.57
CA GLU A 87 11.50 2.79 -38.42
C GLU A 87 11.79 1.95 -39.66
N ALA A 88 11.51 2.49 -40.85
CA ALA A 88 11.81 1.81 -42.11
C ALA A 88 13.31 1.54 -42.27
N GLU A 89 14.18 2.53 -42.00
CA GLU A 89 15.63 2.33 -42.09
C GLU A 89 16.13 1.26 -41.11
N LEU A 90 15.62 1.22 -39.88
CA LEU A 90 16.01 0.22 -38.88
C LEU A 90 15.64 -1.22 -39.27
N THR A 91 14.65 -1.42 -40.15
CA THR A 91 14.35 -2.77 -40.67
C THR A 91 15.42 -3.31 -41.61
N THR A 92 16.20 -2.42 -42.24
CA THR A 92 17.18 -2.79 -43.28
C THR A 92 18.63 -2.56 -42.85
N ALA A 93 18.86 -1.60 -41.95
CA ALA A 93 20.17 -1.22 -41.47
C ALA A 93 20.36 -1.58 -40.00
N ARG A 94 21.52 -2.16 -39.67
CA ARG A 94 21.91 -2.46 -38.29
C ARG A 94 22.30 -1.22 -37.47
N LEU A 95 22.58 -0.11 -38.15
CA LEU A 95 23.03 1.14 -37.55
C LEU A 95 22.48 2.30 -38.38
N VAL A 96 21.80 3.23 -37.70
CA VAL A 96 21.33 4.49 -38.29
C VAL A 96 21.92 5.65 -37.48
N THR A 97 22.46 6.65 -38.16
CA THR A 97 23.09 7.81 -37.52
C THR A 97 22.26 9.07 -37.73
N LEU A 98 21.77 9.67 -36.64
CA LEU A 98 21.04 10.94 -36.69
C LEU A 98 22.02 12.12 -36.64
N ILE A 99 22.05 12.94 -37.69
CA ILE A 99 22.92 14.12 -37.82
C ILE A 99 22.06 15.39 -37.81
N GLY A 100 22.56 16.48 -37.24
CA GLY A 100 21.87 17.77 -37.22
C GLY A 100 22.40 18.70 -36.13
N ALA A 101 21.94 19.96 -36.13
CA ALA A 101 22.38 20.98 -35.20
C ALA A 101 22.18 20.59 -33.72
N GLY A 102 22.93 21.27 -32.83
CA GLY A 102 22.69 21.19 -31.39
C GLY A 102 21.25 21.60 -31.05
N GLY A 103 20.61 20.87 -30.14
CA GLY A 103 19.21 21.16 -29.75
C GLY A 103 18.13 20.72 -30.75
N ALA A 104 18.47 20.18 -31.92
CA ALA A 104 17.49 19.73 -32.93
C ALA A 104 16.62 18.52 -32.52
N GLY A 105 16.74 18.01 -31.29
CA GLY A 105 15.89 16.93 -30.79
C GLY A 105 16.26 15.52 -31.26
N LYS A 106 17.44 15.28 -31.83
CA LYS A 106 17.87 13.95 -32.32
C LYS A 106 17.77 12.84 -31.28
N THR A 107 18.23 13.09 -30.05
CA THR A 107 18.09 12.16 -28.92
C THR A 107 16.62 11.95 -28.53
N ARG A 108 15.78 12.97 -28.70
CA ARG A 108 14.33 12.90 -28.46
C ARG A 108 13.64 12.09 -29.56
N LEU A 109 14.11 12.15 -30.80
CA LEU A 109 13.59 11.34 -31.90
C LEU A 109 14.00 9.87 -31.74
N SER A 110 15.29 9.58 -31.50
CA SER A 110 15.79 8.20 -31.39
C SER A 110 15.14 7.40 -30.25
N LEU A 111 14.92 8.05 -29.11
CA LEU A 111 14.25 7.45 -27.96
C LEU A 111 12.74 7.27 -28.16
N GLU A 112 12.13 7.98 -29.11
CA GLU A 112 10.71 7.78 -29.43
C GLU A 112 10.55 6.54 -30.31
N VAL A 113 11.40 6.39 -31.34
CA VAL A 113 11.42 5.18 -32.19
C VAL A 113 11.75 3.92 -31.40
N ALA A 114 12.66 4.00 -30.42
CA ALA A 114 13.00 2.84 -29.59
C ALA A 114 11.90 2.41 -28.60
N ARG A 115 10.78 3.16 -28.51
CA ARG A 115 9.61 2.81 -27.69
C ARG A 115 8.46 2.19 -28.48
N ALA A 116 8.40 2.46 -29.78
CA ALA A 116 7.41 1.88 -30.69
C ALA A 116 7.72 0.40 -30.93
#